data_AF-W7VV82-F1
#
_entry.id   AF-W7VV82-F1
#
_cell.length_a   1.000
_cell.length_b   1.000
_cell.length_c   1.000
_cell.angle_alpha   90.00
_cell.angle_beta   90.00
_cell.angle_gamma   90.00
#
_symmetry.space_group_name_H-M   'P 1'
#
loop_
_entity.id
_entity.type
_entity.pdbx_description
1 polymer ?
#
loop_
_entity_poly.entity_id
_entity_poly.type
_entity_poly.pdbx_seq_one_letter_code
_entity_poly.pdbx_strand_id
1 'polypeptide(L)'
;MTARASLQCSQRDDGLRGRPTDHEPSPLPALGIDLGGTKIEAMLLDDTGATRWRERIPTPPDDYRAALAAIGGLVEQARTAAGSAISVGIGTPARGAPTAR
;
A
#
# COMPACT_ATOMS: atom_id res chain seq x y z
N MET A 1 -23.95 27.05 -13.77
CA MET A 1 -23.82 26.01 -12.73
C MET A 1 -22.34 25.62 -12.68
N THR A 2 -21.49 26.50 -12.16
CA THR A 2 -20.97 26.56 -10.77
C THR A 2 -20.04 25.38 -10.46
N ALA A 3 -18.82 25.51 -9.97
CA ALA A 3 -17.74 26.48 -10.07
C ALA A 3 -16.48 25.73 -9.54
N ARG A 4 -15.32 26.01 -10.13
CA ARG A 4 -13.93 25.95 -9.64
C ARG A 4 -13.51 24.96 -8.51
N ALA A 5 -12.38 24.33 -8.82
CA ALA A 5 -11.46 23.65 -7.90
C ALA A 5 -11.14 24.45 -6.63
N SER A 6 -11.14 23.74 -5.49
CA SER A 6 -10.53 24.17 -4.25
C SER A 6 -9.47 23.14 -3.86
N LEU A 7 -8.23 23.45 -4.21
CA LEU A 7 -7.05 22.96 -3.50
C LEU A 7 -7.08 23.58 -2.11
N GLN A 8 -7.35 22.79 -1.08
CA GLN A 8 -7.03 23.17 0.29
C GLN A 8 -6.15 22.07 0.91
N CYS A 9 -4.84 22.29 0.81
CA CYS A 9 -3.88 21.75 1.76
C CYS A 9 -4.17 22.41 3.11
N SER A 10 -5.06 21.82 3.91
CA SER A 10 -5.26 22.22 5.30
C SER A 10 -4.36 21.36 6.15
N GLN A 11 -3.23 21.94 6.56
CA GLN A 11 -2.49 21.51 7.74
C GLN A 11 -3.50 21.30 8.88
N ARG A 12 -3.60 20.05 9.35
CA ARG A 12 -4.08 19.72 10.69
C ARG A 12 -2.93 19.02 11.38
N ASP A 13 -1.99 19.84 11.86
CA ASP A 13 -1.15 19.48 12.98
C ASP A 13 -2.04 19.52 14.22
N ASP A 14 -2.48 18.35 14.67
CA ASP A 14 -2.95 18.15 16.05
C ASP A 14 -2.59 16.74 16.49
N GLY A 15 -1.39 16.62 17.06
CA GLY A 15 -1.12 15.68 18.15
C GLY A 15 -0.85 14.21 17.77
N LEU A 16 0.26 13.69 18.29
CA LEU A 16 0.63 12.27 18.32
C LEU A 16 -0.58 11.34 18.60
N ARG A 17 -0.91 10.46 17.64
CA ARG A 17 -1.21 9.01 17.77
C ARG A 17 -2.10 8.54 16.62
N GLY A 18 -1.55 7.68 15.77
CA GLY A 18 -2.32 6.79 14.91
C GLY A 18 -1.51 5.52 14.69
N ARG A 19 -1.84 4.44 15.41
CA ARG A 19 -1.38 3.11 15.01
C ARG A 19 -2.09 2.77 13.68
N PRO A 20 -1.41 2.25 12.65
CA PRO A 20 -2.05 1.92 11.38
C PRO A 20 -2.83 0.59 11.48
N THR A 21 -3.73 0.46 12.45
CA THR A 21 -4.55 -0.76 12.65
C THR A 21 -6.01 -0.58 12.28
N ASP A 22 -6.46 0.66 12.05
CA ASP A 22 -7.87 0.95 11.83
C ASP A 22 -8.00 1.46 10.40
N HIS A 23 -8.03 0.53 9.43
CA HIS A 23 -8.36 0.86 8.05
C HIS A 23 -9.83 1.23 8.01
N GLU A 24 -10.14 2.53 8.07
CA GLU A 24 -11.49 3.04 7.80
C GLU A 24 -11.99 2.43 6.48
N PRO A 25 -13.22 1.91 6.43
CA PRO A 25 -13.73 1.19 5.27
C PRO A 25 -13.67 2.09 4.03
N SER A 26 -12.73 1.77 3.14
CA SER A 26 -12.63 2.39 1.83
C SER A 26 -13.76 1.84 0.95
N PRO A 27 -14.47 2.67 0.17
CA PRO A 27 -15.53 2.20 -0.75
C PRO A 27 -15.00 1.29 -1.86
N LEU A 28 -13.67 1.09 -1.95
CA LEU A 28 -13.00 0.14 -2.82
C LEU A 28 -12.16 -0.83 -1.99
N PRO A 29 -12.08 -2.13 -2.37
CA PRO A 29 -11.12 -3.07 -1.81
C PRO A 29 -9.70 -2.50 -1.78
N ALA A 30 -8.95 -2.81 -0.73
CA ALA A 30 -7.64 -2.25 -0.48
C ALA A 30 -6.55 -3.31 -0.52
N LEU A 31 -5.53 -3.08 -1.36
CA LEU A 31 -4.33 -3.90 -1.42
C LEU A 31 -3.21 -3.23 -0.62
N GLY A 32 -2.77 -3.89 0.44
CA GLY A 32 -1.53 -3.55 1.14
C GLY A 32 -0.37 -4.37 0.61
N ILE A 33 0.76 -3.72 0.30
CA ILE A 33 2.02 -4.38 -0.06
C ILE A 33 3.09 -3.99 0.97
N ASP A 34 3.73 -4.98 1.60
CA ASP A 34 4.90 -4.79 2.45
C ASP A 34 6.15 -5.27 1.72
N LEU A 35 6.99 -4.31 1.32
CA LEU A 35 8.25 -4.56 0.63
C LEU A 35 9.39 -4.71 1.64
N GLY A 36 9.61 -5.94 2.10
CA GLY A 36 10.76 -6.29 2.94
C GLY A 36 12.03 -6.55 2.12
N GLY A 37 13.18 -6.58 2.79
CA GLY A 37 14.47 -6.92 2.15
C GLY A 37 14.57 -8.37 1.67
N THR A 38 13.78 -9.27 2.26
CA THR A 38 13.80 -10.71 1.95
C THR A 38 12.53 -11.19 1.27
N LYS A 39 11.39 -10.59 1.61
CA LYS A 39 10.06 -11.01 1.16
C LYS A 39 9.21 -9.79 0.84
N ILE A 40 8.36 -9.93 -0.17
CA ILE A 40 7.25 -9.04 -0.46
C ILE A 40 5.97 -9.76 -0.03
N GLU A 41 5.17 -9.11 0.81
CA GLU A 41 3.82 -9.57 1.16
C GLU A 41 2.80 -8.69 0.45
N ALA A 42 1.74 -9.29 -0.07
CA ALA A 42 0.59 -8.56 -0.60
C ALA A 42 -0.69 -9.14 0.01
N MET A 43 -1.60 -8.26 0.47
CA MET A 43 -2.87 -8.64 1.08
C MET A 43 -3.98 -7.74 0.57
N LEU A 44 -5.02 -8.34 0.00
CA LEU A 44 -6.23 -7.67 -0.43
C LEU A 44 -7.30 -7.81 0.66
N LEU A 45 -7.83 -6.68 1.10
CA LEU A 45 -8.96 -6.56 2.01
C LEU A 45 -10.19 -6.08 1.23
N ASP A 46 -11.37 -6.58 1.57
CA ASP A 46 -12.63 -6.00 1.09
C ASP A 46 -13.06 -4.78 1.91
N ASP A 47 -14.24 -4.24 1.59
CA ASP A 47 -14.85 -3.08 2.25
C ASP A 47 -15.19 -3.32 3.73
N THR A 48 -15.29 -4.58 4.16
CA THR A 48 -15.46 -4.95 5.57
C THR A 48 -14.13 -5.12 6.31
N GLY A 49 -13.00 -5.02 5.60
CA GLY A 49 -11.67 -5.31 6.13
C GLY A 49 -11.33 -6.80 6.14
N ALA A 50 -12.14 -7.67 5.55
CA ALA A 50 -11.87 -9.10 5.50
C ALA A 50 -10.86 -9.44 4.41
N THR A 51 -9.94 -10.37 4.69
CA THR A 51 -8.94 -10.80 3.71
C THR A 51 -9.60 -11.61 2.59
N ARG A 52 -9.45 -11.12 1.35
CA ARG A 52 -9.92 -11.79 0.13
C ARG A 52 -8.83 -12.57 -0.58
N TRP A 53 -7.61 -12.06 -0.51
CA TRP A 53 -6.47 -12.65 -1.19
C TRP A 53 -5.18 -12.27 -0.47
N ARG A 54 -4.20 -13.18 -0.49
CA ARG A 54 -2.89 -12.94 0.08
C ARG A 54 -1.84 -13.71 -0.72
N GLU A 55 -0.72 -13.06 -0.99
CA GLU A 55 0.45 -13.69 -1.60
C GLU A 55 1.74 -13.23 -0.89
N ARG A 56 2.73 -14.12 -0.85
CA ARG A 56 4.06 -13.84 -0.34
C ARG A 56 5.10 -14.38 -1.32
N ILE A 57 5.97 -13.50 -1.81
CA ILE A 57 7.04 -13.87 -2.75
C ILE A 57 8.41 -13.44 -2.20
N PRO A 58 9.52 -14.05 -2.66
CA PRO A 58 10.86 -13.52 -2.43
C PRO A 58 11.02 -12.11 -3.01
N THR A 59 11.73 -11.23 -2.30
CA THR A 59 12.16 -9.95 -2.86
C THR A 59 13.31 -10.22 -3.85
N PRO A 60 13.22 -9.77 -5.11
CA PRO A 60 14.34 -9.86 -6.04
C PRO A 60 15.58 -9.13 -5.48
N PRO A 61 16.75 -9.77 -5.42
CA PRO A 61 17.96 -9.19 -4.81
C PRO A 61 18.56 -8.12 -5.72
N ASP A 62 18.85 -6.94 -5.14
CA ASP A 62 19.60 -5.82 -5.74
C ASP A 62 19.15 -5.38 -7.15
N ASP A 63 17.93 -5.74 -7.57
CA ASP A 63 17.35 -5.37 -8.86
C ASP A 63 16.03 -4.63 -8.64
N TYR A 64 16.13 -3.29 -8.78
CA TYR A 64 14.98 -2.40 -8.67
C TYR A 64 13.91 -2.67 -9.75
N ARG A 65 14.32 -3.02 -10.97
CA ARG A 65 13.36 -3.29 -12.07
C ARG A 65 12.62 -4.59 -11.81
N ALA A 66 13.32 -5.63 -11.38
CA ALA A 66 12.69 -6.88 -10.98
C ALA A 66 11.75 -6.69 -9.79
N ALA A 67 12.13 -5.87 -8.80
CA ALA A 67 11.24 -5.54 -7.68
C ALA A 67 9.96 -4.82 -8.14
N LEU A 68 10.08 -3.82 -9.03
CA LEU A 68 8.91 -3.15 -9.60
C LEU A 68 8.03 -4.09 -10.41
N ALA A 69 8.62 -4.98 -11.21
CA ALA A 69 7.87 -5.97 -11.99
C ALA A 69 7.14 -6.96 -11.07
N ALA A 70 7.78 -7.41 -10.00
CA ALA A 70 7.17 -8.28 -8.99
C ALA A 70 5.98 -7.58 -8.31
N ILE A 71 6.13 -6.33 -7.90
CA ILE A 71 5.04 -5.51 -7.33
C ILE A 71 3.90 -5.36 -8.35
N GLY A 72 4.20 -5.04 -9.60
CA GLY A 72 3.19 -4.92 -10.67
C GLY A 72 2.41 -6.22 -10.87
N GLY A 73 3.10 -7.37 -10.87
CA GLY A 73 2.47 -8.69 -10.95
C GLY A 73 1.52 -8.97 -9.78
N LEU A 74 1.91 -8.62 -8.56
CA LEU A 74 1.04 -8.75 -7.37
C LEU A 74 -0.21 -7.87 -7.48
N VAL A 75 -0.06 -6.64 -7.98
CA VAL A 75 -1.20 -5.72 -8.19
C VAL A 75 -2.20 -6.29 -9.21
N GLU A 76 -1.73 -6.85 -10.33
CA GLU A 76 -2.61 -7.44 -11.34
C GLU A 76 -3.31 -8.70 -10.86
N GLN A 77 -2.62 -9.55 -10.10
CA GLN A 77 -3.22 -10.72 -9.45
C GLN A 77 -4.30 -10.32 -8.46
N ALA A 78 -4.02 -9.32 -7.60
CA ALA A 78 -5.00 -8.81 -6.65
C ALA A 78 -6.22 -8.16 -7.35
N ARG A 79 -6.01 -7.40 -8.43
CA ARG A 79 -7.10 -6.84 -9.24
C ARG A 79 -7.98 -7.93 -9.83
N THR A 80 -7.37 -9.00 -10.33
CA THR A 80 -8.09 -10.17 -10.86
C THR A 80 -8.91 -10.83 -9.75
N ALA A 81 -8.33 -11.03 -8.57
CA ALA A 81 -9.02 -11.59 -7.41
C ALA A 81 -10.18 -10.69 -6.90
N ALA A 82 -10.03 -9.37 -7.01
CA ALA A 82 -11.06 -8.40 -6.61
C ALA A 82 -12.22 -8.29 -7.60
N GLY A 83 -12.01 -8.63 -8.89
CA GLY A 83 -12.99 -8.44 -9.96
C GLY A 83 -13.43 -6.99 -10.17
N SER A 84 -12.69 -6.02 -9.63
CA SER A 84 -13.08 -4.61 -9.54
C SER A 84 -11.85 -3.70 -9.42
N ALA A 85 -12.08 -2.38 -9.39
CA ALA A 85 -11.03 -1.43 -9.07
C ALA A 85 -10.61 -1.57 -7.60
N ILE A 86 -9.31 -1.44 -7.32
CA ILE A 86 -8.72 -1.54 -5.99
C ILE A 86 -7.89 -0.29 -5.68
N SER A 87 -7.76 0.05 -4.41
CA SER A 87 -6.74 0.97 -3.93
C SER A 87 -5.45 0.21 -3.58
N VAL A 88 -4.29 0.85 -3.67
CA VAL A 88 -2.98 0.22 -3.38
C VAL A 88 -2.19 1.11 -2.42
N GLY A 89 -1.75 0.52 -1.30
CA GLY A 89 -0.80 1.11 -0.36
C GLY A 89 0.48 0.28 -0.31
N ILE A 90 1.64 0.94 -0.32
CA ILE A 90 2.95 0.27 -0.25
C ILE A 90 3.71 0.76 0.98
N GLY A 91 4.09 -0.16 1.85
CA GLY A 91 5.00 0.05 2.97
C GLY A 91 6.39 -0.49 2.64
N THR A 92 7.44 0.18 3.09
CA THR A 92 8.82 -0.30 3.02
C THR A 92 9.50 0.10 4.32
N PRO A 93 10.28 -0.79 4.96
CA PRO A 93 11.05 -0.40 6.14
C PRO A 93 12.00 0.72 5.77
N ALA A 94 12.07 1.75 6.61
CA ALA A 94 13.07 2.79 6.45
C ALA A 94 14.45 2.14 6.49
N ARG A 95 15.22 2.28 5.41
CA ARG A 95 16.63 1.88 5.41
C ARG A 95 17.32 2.86 6.36
N GLY A 96 18.01 2.36 7.39
CA GLY A 96 18.69 3.22 8.36
C GLY A 96 19.56 4.22 7.60
N ALA A 97 19.22 5.51 7.68
CA ALA A 97 20.12 6.54 7.21
C ALA A 97 21.43 6.38 7.99
N PRO A 98 22.61 6.54 7.37
CA PRO A 98 23.85 6.53 8.13
C PRO A 98 23.74 7.58 9.24
N THR A 99 23.79 7.14 10.49
CA THR A 99 24.00 8.06 11.61
C THR A 99 25.41 8.60 11.45
N ALA A 100 25.55 9.79 10.88
CA ALA A 100 26.82 10.50 10.85
C ALA A 100 27.32 10.63 12.30
N ARG A 101 28.55 10.20 12.55
CA ARG A 101 29.24 10.31 13.83
C ARG A 101 29.96 11.64 13.94
#